data_AF-A0A258F4X4-F1
#
_entry.id   AF-A0A258F4X4-F1
#
_cell.length_a   1.000
_cell.length_b   1.000
_cell.length_c   1.000
_cell.angle_alpha   90.00
_cell.angle_beta   90.00
_cell.angle_gamma   90.00
#
_symmetry.space_group_name_H-M   'P 1'
#
loop_
_entity.id
_entity.type
_entity.pdbx_description
1 polymer ?
#
loop_
_entity_poly.entity_id
_entity_poly.type
_entity_poly.pdbx_seq_one_letter_code
_entity_poly.pdbx_strand_id
1 'polypeptide(L)'
;MNKDVFALLLAASLVPAAAVAMDHSVMPHPAKVALAVGATLDGNGRIWLAKVENQQLWVSWSNDDGQRFSRPVAVALEPEDIGASAENRPKIAVAQDGTVLLSWSQSLPKRFTGNIRFARSIDGGRSFSVPITLNDDGRIGSHSFDSLAIDGAGRVAVVWLDGRDRDAAREKDAAFAGS
;
A
#
# COMPACT_ATOMS: atom_id res chain seq x y z
N MET A 1 52.27 20.03 -72.56
CA MET A 1 52.49 20.95 -71.42
C MET A 1 51.13 21.58 -71.10
N ASN A 2 50.73 21.57 -69.82
CA ASN A 2 49.37 21.73 -69.24
C ASN A 2 48.79 20.36 -68.81
N LYS A 3 48.90 20.01 -67.52
CA LYS A 3 48.05 20.38 -66.37
C LYS A 3 46.67 19.70 -66.47
N ASP A 4 46.39 18.75 -65.58
CA ASP A 4 45.18 18.64 -64.76
C ASP A 4 44.99 17.19 -64.26
N VAL A 5 45.17 16.91 -62.97
CA VAL A 5 44.20 16.94 -61.84
C VAL A 5 43.88 15.50 -61.43
N PHE A 6 44.33 15.15 -60.21
CA PHE A 6 44.07 13.88 -59.53
C PHE A 6 42.65 13.92 -58.96
N ALA A 7 41.73 13.06 -59.44
CA ALA A 7 40.41 12.91 -58.85
C ALA A 7 40.45 11.83 -57.75
N LEU A 8 40.28 12.25 -56.49
CA LEU A 8 40.11 11.37 -55.34
C LEU A 8 38.66 10.84 -55.34
N LEU A 9 38.46 9.54 -55.48
CA LEU A 9 37.17 8.89 -55.26
C LEU A 9 36.92 8.76 -53.75
N LEU A 10 36.00 9.56 -53.19
CA LEU A 10 35.44 9.34 -51.86
C LEU A 10 34.40 8.21 -51.94
N ALA A 11 34.70 7.07 -51.32
CA ALA A 11 33.67 6.05 -51.06
C ALA A 11 32.86 6.48 -49.82
N ALA A 12 31.60 6.88 -50.03
CA ALA A 12 30.66 7.09 -48.94
C ALA A 12 30.13 5.73 -48.47
N SER A 13 30.57 5.27 -47.29
CA SER A 13 29.96 4.13 -46.61
C SER A 13 28.65 4.57 -45.97
N LEU A 14 27.53 4.05 -46.49
CA LEU A 14 26.22 4.17 -45.88
C LEU A 14 26.19 3.27 -44.63
N VAL A 15 26.22 3.87 -43.44
CA VAL A 15 25.95 3.14 -42.20
C VAL A 15 24.42 3.04 -42.05
N PRO A 16 23.83 1.84 -41.92
CA PRO A 16 22.40 1.73 -41.66
C PRO A 16 22.12 2.26 -40.25
N ALA A 17 21.14 3.15 -40.13
CA ALA A 17 20.63 3.58 -38.84
C ALA A 17 19.96 2.37 -38.16
N ALA A 18 20.63 1.82 -37.14
CA ALA A 18 20.01 0.87 -36.25
C ALA A 18 18.88 1.60 -35.50
N ALA A 19 17.64 1.12 -35.67
CA ALA A 19 16.52 1.56 -34.86
C ALA A 19 16.85 1.26 -33.39
N VAL A 20 16.97 2.30 -32.57
CA VAL A 20 17.07 2.16 -31.12
C VAL A 20 15.70 1.70 -30.65
N ALA A 21 15.56 0.41 -30.39
CA ALA A 21 14.45 -0.11 -29.63
C ALA A 21 14.49 0.58 -28.25
N MET A 22 13.46 1.37 -27.94
CA MET A 22 13.23 1.85 -26.59
C MET A 22 12.83 0.63 -25.75
N ASP A 23 13.84 -0.02 -25.18
CA ASP A 23 13.65 -0.96 -24.10
C ASP A 23 12.97 -0.20 -22.95
N HIS A 24 11.68 -0.46 -22.73
CA HIS A 24 11.04 -0.13 -21.47
C HIS A 24 11.54 -1.10 -20.40
N SER A 25 12.85 -1.04 -20.13
CA SER A 25 13.41 -1.61 -18.91
C SER A 25 12.74 -0.84 -17.78
N VAL A 26 11.76 -1.48 -17.14
CA VAL A 26 11.22 -1.04 -15.87
C VAL A 26 12.41 -1.02 -14.92
N MET A 27 13.02 0.15 -14.74
CA MET A 27 14.02 0.36 -13.71
C MET A 27 13.38 -0.14 -12.40
N PRO A 28 13.98 -1.13 -11.71
CA PRO A 28 13.46 -1.56 -10.43
C PRO A 28 13.50 -0.33 -9.52
N HIS A 29 12.33 0.19 -9.18
CA HIS A 29 12.25 1.24 -8.19
C HIS A 29 12.82 0.64 -6.90
N PRO A 30 13.74 1.32 -6.20
CA PRO A 30 14.20 0.84 -4.91
C PRO A 30 12.97 0.62 -4.04
N ALA A 31 12.90 -0.55 -3.39
CA ALA A 31 11.80 -0.89 -2.51
C ALA A 31 11.59 0.27 -1.53
N LYS A 32 10.41 0.89 -1.58
CA LYS A 32 10.09 2.03 -0.73
C LYS A 32 10.27 1.57 0.71
N VAL A 33 11.06 2.31 1.50
CA VAL A 33 11.16 2.06 2.94
C VAL A 33 9.79 2.39 3.53
N ALA A 34 8.99 1.35 3.72
CA ALA A 34 7.64 1.46 4.24
C ALA A 34 7.73 1.69 5.75
N LEU A 35 7.42 2.92 6.17
CA LEU A 35 7.32 3.31 7.56
C LEU A 35 6.02 4.09 7.79
N ALA A 36 5.13 3.52 8.59
CA ALA A 36 3.91 4.18 9.04
C ALA A 36 3.50 3.62 10.40
N VAL A 37 2.91 4.45 11.27
CA VAL A 37 2.48 4.05 12.61
C VAL A 37 1.05 4.53 12.86
N GLY A 38 0.17 3.61 13.25
CA GLY A 38 -1.11 3.87 13.88
C GLY A 38 -1.02 3.64 15.39
N ALA A 39 -1.80 4.38 16.17
CA ALA A 39 -1.83 4.27 17.62
C ALA A 39 -3.25 4.39 18.16
N THR A 40 -3.53 3.75 19.29
CA THR A 40 -4.78 3.90 20.05
C THR A 40 -4.56 3.68 21.55
N LEU A 41 -5.55 4.06 22.36
CA LEU A 41 -5.64 3.70 23.78
C LEU A 41 -6.75 2.67 23.95
N ASP A 42 -6.55 1.66 24.79
CA ASP A 42 -7.64 0.79 25.23
C ASP A 42 -8.35 1.33 26.49
N GLY A 43 -9.41 0.63 26.93
CA GLY A 43 -10.20 1.02 28.10
C GLY A 43 -9.43 1.03 29.44
N ASN A 44 -8.22 0.45 29.48
CA ASN A 44 -7.34 0.47 30.65
C ASN A 44 -6.23 1.53 30.54
N GLY A 45 -6.23 2.35 29.48
CA GLY A 45 -5.20 3.35 29.23
C GLY A 45 -3.91 2.78 28.63
N ARG A 46 -3.87 1.50 28.23
CA ARG A 46 -2.70 0.94 27.53
C ARG A 46 -2.60 1.58 26.14
N ILE A 47 -1.40 2.01 25.78
CA ILE A 47 -1.08 2.49 24.43
C ILE A 47 -0.81 1.29 23.54
N TRP A 48 -1.48 1.23 22.39
CA TRP A 48 -1.26 0.22 21.36
C TRP A 48 -0.70 0.87 20.11
N LEU A 49 0.30 0.25 19.48
CA LEU A 49 0.90 0.68 18.22
C LEU A 49 0.74 -0.41 17.17
N ALA A 50 0.38 0.00 15.95
CA ALA A 50 0.50 -0.78 14.73
C ALA A 50 1.56 -0.10 13.85
N LYS A 51 2.69 -0.75 13.62
CA LYS A 51 3.83 -0.21 12.86
C LYS A 51 4.07 -1.03 11.61
N VAL A 52 4.11 -0.39 10.46
CA VAL A 52 4.69 -0.96 9.24
C VAL A 52 6.19 -0.65 9.23
N GLU A 53 7.01 -1.69 9.06
CA GLU A 53 8.45 -1.57 8.87
C GLU A 53 8.89 -2.68 7.91
N ASN A 54 9.54 -2.31 6.80
CA ASN A 54 10.02 -3.24 5.77
C ASN A 54 8.92 -4.19 5.25
N GLN A 55 7.73 -3.64 4.96
CA GLN A 55 6.55 -4.39 4.48
C GLN A 55 5.99 -5.43 5.47
N GLN A 56 6.41 -5.38 6.73
CA GLN A 56 5.84 -6.18 7.80
C GLN A 56 5.03 -5.29 8.73
N LEU A 57 3.82 -5.74 9.08
CA LEU A 57 2.99 -5.10 10.11
C LEU A 57 3.29 -5.73 11.47
N TRP A 58 3.62 -4.88 12.44
CA TRP A 58 3.95 -5.22 13.80
C TRP A 58 2.99 -4.55 14.78
N VAL A 59 2.61 -5.26 15.84
CA VAL A 59 1.86 -4.69 16.95
C VAL A 59 2.66 -4.76 18.23
N SER A 60 2.67 -3.67 18.98
CA SER A 60 3.22 -3.59 20.34
C SER A 60 2.34 -2.73 21.22
N TRP A 61 2.57 -2.77 22.53
CA TRP A 61 1.82 -1.97 23.49
C TRP A 61 2.69 -1.50 24.66
N SER A 62 2.23 -0.49 25.38
CA SER A 62 2.85 0.08 26.58
C SER A 62 1.82 0.28 27.69
N ASN A 63 2.20 -0.07 28.92
CA ASN A 63 1.44 0.23 30.15
C ASN A 63 2.16 1.30 31.02
N ASP A 64 3.16 1.98 30.48
CA ASP A 64 4.02 2.93 31.20
C ASP A 64 4.14 4.27 30.47
N ASP A 65 3.01 4.74 29.93
CA ASP A 65 2.88 6.01 29.20
C ASP A 65 3.83 6.12 27.99
N GLY A 66 4.14 4.99 27.34
CA GLY A 66 4.98 4.93 26.16
C GLY A 66 6.48 4.92 26.46
N GLN A 67 6.90 4.82 27.72
CA GLN A 67 8.32 4.73 28.08
C GLN A 67 8.95 3.43 27.57
N ARG A 68 8.22 2.31 27.62
CA ARG A 68 8.65 1.01 27.10
C ARG A 68 7.51 0.31 26.40
N PHE A 69 7.84 -0.31 25.27
CA PHE A 69 6.91 -1.14 24.53
C PHE A 69 7.21 -2.62 24.74
N SER A 70 6.16 -3.44 24.69
CA SER A 70 6.27 -4.89 24.60
C SER A 70 7.15 -5.30 23.42
N ARG A 71 7.65 -6.55 23.45
CA ARG A 71 8.22 -7.15 22.25
C ARG A 71 7.16 -7.12 21.13
N PRO A 72 7.49 -6.62 19.92
CA PRO A 72 6.53 -6.55 18.84
C PRO A 72 6.10 -7.96 18.38
N VAL A 73 4.83 -8.08 18.02
CA VAL A 73 4.22 -9.28 17.45
C VAL A 73 3.94 -9.01 15.98
N ALA A 74 4.46 -9.86 15.09
CA ALA A 74 4.16 -9.78 13.67
C ALA A 74 2.72 -10.23 13.41
N VAL A 75 2.02 -9.49 12.55
CA VAL A 75 0.81 -10.01 11.90
C VAL A 75 1.24 -11.03 10.86
N ALA A 76 0.61 -12.20 10.83
CA ALA A 76 0.95 -13.29 9.91
C ALA A 76 0.47 -12.95 8.49
N LEU A 77 1.24 -12.13 7.78
CA LEU A 77 0.97 -11.72 6.40
C LEU A 77 1.66 -12.69 5.44
N GLU A 78 0.97 -13.10 4.38
CA GLU A 78 1.68 -13.47 3.15
C GLU A 78 2.38 -12.21 2.61
N PRO A 79 3.54 -12.34 1.93
CA PRO A 79 4.22 -11.17 1.38
C PRO A 79 3.28 -10.32 0.51
N GLU A 80 3.02 -9.09 0.94
CA GLU A 80 2.15 -8.14 0.24
C GLU A 80 2.74 -6.73 0.28
N ASP A 81 2.32 -5.88 -0.66
CA ASP A 81 2.73 -4.47 -0.67
C ASP A 81 1.83 -3.66 0.25
N ILE A 82 2.32 -3.27 1.43
CA ILE A 82 1.54 -2.46 2.38
C ILE A 82 1.64 -0.99 2.00
N GLY A 83 0.50 -0.34 1.79
CA GLY A 83 0.39 1.09 1.54
C GLY A 83 0.81 1.91 2.77
N ALA A 84 2.11 2.15 2.95
CA ALA A 84 2.65 2.87 4.10
C ALA A 84 3.00 4.33 3.75
N SER A 85 2.00 5.21 3.73
CA SER A 85 2.17 6.66 3.76
C SER A 85 1.54 7.24 5.03
N ALA A 86 1.80 8.51 5.35
CA ALA A 86 1.17 9.17 6.49
C ALA A 86 -0.37 9.11 6.44
N GLU A 87 -0.93 9.25 5.24
CA GLU A 87 -2.39 9.21 4.97
C GLU A 87 -2.96 7.78 4.93
N ASN A 88 -2.13 6.77 4.63
CA ASN A 88 -2.53 5.36 4.56
C ASN A 88 -1.93 4.49 5.67
N ARG A 89 -1.58 5.08 6.82
CA ARG A 89 -1.09 4.32 7.98
C ARG A 89 -2.05 3.19 8.39
N PRO A 90 -1.55 2.07 8.95
CA PRO A 90 -2.43 1.05 9.52
C PRO A 90 -3.29 1.64 10.64
N LYS A 91 -4.52 1.15 10.77
CA LYS A 91 -5.43 1.50 11.87
C LYS A 91 -5.42 0.39 12.90
N ILE A 92 -5.59 0.78 14.16
CA ILE A 92 -5.68 -0.14 15.29
C ILE A 92 -6.78 0.33 16.24
N ALA A 93 -7.63 -0.60 16.66
CA ALA A 93 -8.66 -0.37 17.67
C ALA A 93 -8.69 -1.56 18.63
N VAL A 94 -9.07 -1.33 19.89
CA VAL A 94 -9.17 -2.38 20.91
C VAL A 94 -10.57 -2.37 21.49
N ALA A 95 -11.27 -3.49 21.38
CA ALA A 95 -12.61 -3.66 21.94
C ALA A 95 -12.54 -3.84 23.46
N GLN A 96 -13.69 -3.69 24.14
CA GLN A 96 -13.77 -3.82 25.60
C GLN A 96 -13.39 -5.21 26.12
N ASP A 97 -13.60 -6.26 25.31
CA ASP A 97 -13.21 -7.63 25.63
C ASP A 97 -11.71 -7.92 25.40
N GLY A 98 -10.93 -6.91 24.97
CA GLY A 98 -9.51 -7.03 24.66
C GLY A 98 -9.22 -7.51 23.23
N THR A 99 -10.23 -7.68 22.38
CA THR A 99 -10.03 -7.97 20.95
C THR A 99 -9.31 -6.80 20.29
N VAL A 100 -8.16 -7.06 19.66
CA VAL A 100 -7.40 -6.06 18.89
C VAL A 100 -7.75 -6.17 17.42
N LEU A 101 -8.16 -5.07 16.81
CA LEU A 101 -8.58 -4.99 15.41
C LEU A 101 -7.57 -4.16 14.62
N LEU A 102 -7.24 -4.63 13.43
CA LEU A 102 -6.33 -3.97 12.51
C LEU A 102 -6.97 -3.83 11.14
N SER A 103 -6.75 -2.68 10.51
CA SER A 103 -7.02 -2.50 9.08
C SER A 103 -5.88 -1.72 8.40
N TRP A 104 -5.64 -2.01 7.13
CA TRP A 104 -4.62 -1.34 6.33
C TRP A 104 -4.95 -1.45 4.84
N SER A 105 -4.27 -0.65 4.02
CA SER A 105 -4.37 -0.75 2.56
C SER A 105 -3.22 -1.60 2.02
N GLN A 106 -3.54 -2.59 1.19
CA GLN A 106 -2.58 -3.27 0.32
C GLN A 106 -2.53 -2.52 -1.02
N SER A 107 -1.35 -2.13 -1.47
CA SER A 107 -1.14 -1.60 -2.82
C SER A 107 -1.17 -2.74 -3.84
N LEU A 108 -1.83 -2.52 -4.97
CA LEU A 108 -1.86 -3.47 -6.09
C LEU A 108 -0.93 -2.99 -7.23
N PRO A 109 -0.56 -3.88 -8.18
CA PRO A 109 0.40 -3.54 -9.24
C PRO A 109 0.00 -2.34 -10.11
N LYS A 110 -1.30 -2.07 -10.27
CA LYS A 110 -1.78 -0.90 -11.00
C LYS A 110 -1.75 0.33 -10.10
N ARG A 111 -1.23 1.44 -10.62
CA ARG A 111 -1.15 2.71 -9.88
C ARG A 111 -2.50 3.12 -9.31
N PHE A 112 -2.51 3.56 -8.04
CA PHE A 112 -3.69 4.00 -7.30
C PHE A 112 -4.78 2.94 -7.12
N THR A 113 -4.39 1.67 -7.15
CA THR A 113 -5.29 0.55 -6.85
C THR A 113 -4.84 -0.17 -5.59
N GLY A 114 -5.81 -0.70 -4.86
CA GLY A 114 -5.55 -1.29 -3.57
C GLY A 114 -6.71 -2.15 -3.07
N ASN A 115 -6.42 -2.89 -2.01
CA ASN A 115 -7.40 -3.65 -1.24
C ASN A 115 -7.40 -3.15 0.21
N ILE A 116 -8.56 -3.19 0.85
CA ILE A 116 -8.67 -3.00 2.29
C ILE A 116 -8.48 -4.35 2.96
N ARG A 117 -7.46 -4.43 3.80
CA ARG A 117 -7.07 -5.64 4.52
C ARG A 117 -7.47 -5.52 5.98
N PHE A 118 -7.79 -6.64 6.60
CA PHE A 118 -8.21 -6.71 7.98
C PHE A 118 -7.68 -7.96 8.68
N ALA A 119 -7.28 -7.80 9.94
CA ALA A 119 -6.96 -8.91 10.83
C ALA A 119 -7.36 -8.56 12.26
N ARG A 120 -7.49 -9.59 13.11
CA ARG A 120 -7.78 -9.39 14.53
C ARG A 120 -6.96 -10.32 15.42
N SER A 121 -6.79 -9.91 16.66
CA SER A 121 -6.34 -10.76 17.76
C SER A 121 -7.47 -10.91 18.77
N ILE A 122 -7.76 -12.15 19.16
CA ILE A 122 -8.73 -12.49 20.22
C ILE A 122 -8.02 -12.97 21.50
N ASP A 123 -6.70 -12.85 21.56
CA ASP A 123 -5.87 -13.36 22.65
C ASP A 123 -5.04 -12.25 23.32
N GLY A 124 -5.48 -10.99 23.18
CA GLY A 124 -4.81 -9.83 23.76
C GLY A 124 -3.54 -9.41 23.03
N GLY A 125 -3.51 -9.56 21.71
CA GLY A 125 -2.38 -9.18 20.85
C GLY A 125 -1.22 -10.16 20.85
N ARG A 126 -1.40 -11.40 21.35
CA ARG A 126 -0.34 -12.43 21.36
C ARG A 126 -0.20 -13.10 20.00
N SER A 127 -1.29 -13.24 19.26
CA SER A 127 -1.34 -13.70 17.88
C SER A 127 -2.45 -12.98 17.11
N PHE A 128 -2.33 -12.96 15.78
CA PHE A 128 -3.30 -12.36 14.87
C PHE A 128 -3.82 -13.40 13.88
N SER A 129 -5.08 -13.25 13.49
CA SER A 129 -5.68 -14.04 12.42
C SER A 129 -4.95 -13.86 11.10
N VAL A 130 -5.08 -14.83 10.20
CA VAL A 130 -4.75 -14.64 8.78
C VAL A 130 -5.57 -13.44 8.26
N PRO A 131 -4.96 -12.48 7.54
CA PRO A 131 -5.67 -11.35 6.99
C PRO A 131 -6.75 -11.73 5.98
N ILE A 132 -7.84 -10.97 5.97
CA ILE A 132 -8.87 -11.02 4.94
C ILE A 132 -8.89 -9.72 4.14
N THR A 133 -9.36 -9.79 2.90
CA THR A 133 -9.75 -8.59 2.13
C THR A 133 -11.20 -8.25 2.42
N LEU A 134 -11.50 -6.98 2.69
CA LEU A 134 -12.87 -6.51 2.99
C LEU A 134 -13.65 -6.11 1.74
N ASN A 135 -12.98 -5.55 0.72
CA ASN A 135 -13.62 -5.29 -0.57
C ASN A 135 -13.80 -6.61 -1.35
N ASP A 136 -14.95 -6.77 -2.00
CA ASP A 136 -15.41 -8.05 -2.56
C ASP A 136 -15.81 -7.96 -4.04
N ASP A 137 -15.49 -6.84 -4.69
CA ASP A 137 -15.85 -6.59 -6.10
C ASP A 137 -14.97 -7.36 -7.11
N GLY A 138 -13.84 -7.92 -6.66
CA GLY A 138 -12.86 -8.61 -7.49
C GLY A 138 -12.12 -7.71 -8.49
N ARG A 139 -12.17 -6.38 -8.32
CA ARG A 139 -11.60 -5.43 -9.28
C ARG A 139 -10.23 -4.94 -8.83
N ILE A 140 -9.35 -4.72 -9.80
CA ILE A 140 -8.13 -3.92 -9.61
C ILE A 140 -8.54 -2.44 -9.66
N GLY A 141 -9.13 -1.98 -8.56
CA GLY A 141 -9.74 -0.66 -8.39
C GLY A 141 -9.15 0.11 -7.20
N SER A 142 -9.57 1.36 -7.05
CA SER A 142 -9.13 2.21 -5.95
C SER A 142 -9.93 1.90 -4.69
N HIS A 143 -9.29 1.24 -3.73
CA HIS A 143 -9.78 1.06 -2.36
C HIS A 143 -8.65 1.45 -1.40
N SER A 144 -8.78 2.59 -0.73
CA SER A 144 -7.76 3.09 0.18
C SER A 144 -8.33 4.10 1.17
N PHE A 145 -7.47 4.67 2.02
CA PHE A 145 -7.85 5.69 3.02
C PHE A 145 -8.93 5.19 3.97
N ASP A 146 -8.72 3.98 4.49
CA ASP A 146 -9.65 3.34 5.40
C ASP A 146 -9.73 4.04 6.77
N SER A 147 -10.86 3.87 7.44
CA SER A 147 -11.06 4.21 8.85
C SER A 147 -11.71 3.03 9.57
N LEU A 148 -11.27 2.78 10.80
CA LEU A 148 -11.74 1.70 11.67
C LEU A 148 -12.28 2.30 12.96
N ALA A 149 -13.49 1.93 13.35
CA ALA A 149 -14.13 2.35 14.59
C ALA A 149 -14.89 1.20 15.25
N ILE A 150 -15.03 1.27 16.56
CA ILE A 150 -15.86 0.38 17.37
C ILE A 150 -16.86 1.27 18.12
N ASP A 151 -18.14 0.92 18.09
CA ASP A 151 -19.15 1.65 18.86
C ASP A 151 -19.29 1.13 20.30
N GLY A 152 -20.10 1.80 21.11
CA GLY A 152 -20.32 1.42 22.51
C GLY A 152 -21.02 0.07 22.72
N ALA A 153 -21.59 -0.53 21.67
CA ALA A 153 -22.20 -1.86 21.69
C ALA A 153 -21.26 -2.95 21.16
N GLY A 154 -20.02 -2.60 20.80
CA GLY A 154 -19.03 -3.53 20.25
C GLY A 154 -19.18 -3.78 18.75
N ARG A 155 -20.01 -3.02 18.03
CA ARG A 155 -20.11 -3.11 16.57
C ARG A 155 -18.88 -2.46 15.95
N VAL A 156 -18.28 -3.17 15.00
CA VAL A 156 -17.09 -2.73 14.27
C VAL A 156 -17.50 -2.16 12.92
N ALA A 157 -16.99 -1.00 12.57
CA ALA A 157 -17.12 -0.42 11.25
C ALA A 157 -15.73 -0.20 10.63
N VAL A 158 -15.58 -0.66 9.37
CA VAL A 158 -14.46 -0.28 8.51
C VAL A 158 -15.04 0.37 7.27
N VAL A 159 -14.59 1.58 6.96
CA VAL A 159 -15.05 2.38 5.80
C VAL A 159 -13.84 2.86 5.01
N TRP A 160 -13.98 3.06 3.70
CA TRP A 160 -12.88 3.46 2.81
C TRP A 160 -13.36 4.33 1.65
N LEU A 161 -12.42 4.96 0.95
CA LEU A 161 -12.70 5.61 -0.33
C LEU A 161 -12.67 4.58 -1.46
N ASP A 162 -13.73 4.58 -2.26
CA ASP A 162 -14.01 3.58 -3.27
C ASP A 162 -14.15 4.21 -4.66
N GLY A 163 -13.31 3.77 -5.60
CA GLY A 163 -13.25 4.33 -6.95
C GLY A 163 -14.18 3.68 -7.98
N ARG A 164 -15.03 2.73 -7.58
CA ARG A 164 -15.85 1.93 -8.52
C ARG A 164 -16.73 2.78 -9.42
N ASP A 165 -17.41 3.79 -8.87
CA ASP A 165 -18.32 4.65 -9.65
C ASP A 165 -17.58 5.49 -10.68
N ARG A 166 -16.41 6.02 -10.31
CA ARG A 166 -15.52 6.76 -11.22
C ARG A 166 -15.04 5.85 -12.35
N ASP A 167 -14.64 4.64 -12.03
CA ASP A 167 -14.16 3.67 -13.01
C ASP A 167 -15.29 3.24 -13.96
N ALA A 168 -16.50 3.02 -13.45
CA ALA A 168 -17.68 2.69 -14.26
C ALA A 168 -18.13 3.85 -15.17
N ALA A 169 -18.03 5.10 -14.71
CA ALA A 169 -18.29 6.28 -15.55
C ALA A 169 -17.29 6.38 -16.70
N ARG A 170 -15.99 6.18 -16.41
CA ARG A 170 -14.93 6.17 -17.44
C ARG A 170 -15.14 5.07 -18.48
N GLU A 171 -15.55 3.86 -18.07
CA GLU A 171 -15.84 2.74 -18.98
C GLU A 171 -17.02 3.03 -19.92
N LYS A 172 -17.91 3.96 -19.55
CA LYS A 172 -19.10 4.35 -20.31
C LYS A 172 -18.95 5.69 -21.03
N ASP A 173 -17.76 6.30 -21.01
CA ASP A 173 -17.52 7.68 -21.47
C ASP A 173 -18.52 8.70 -20.88
N ALA A 174 -18.93 8.47 -19.63
CA ALA A 174 -19.88 9.30 -18.90
C ALA A 174 -19.18 10.26 -17.93
N ALA A 175 -19.83 11.38 -17.62
CA ALA A 175 -19.37 12.29 -16.58
C ALA A 175 -19.44 11.62 -15.19
N PHE A 176 -18.42 11.83 -14.37
CA PHE A 176 -18.40 11.45 -12.96
C PHE A 176 -18.59 12.71 -12.09
N ALA A 177 -19.54 12.68 -11.17
CA ALA A 177 -19.89 13.83 -10.33
C ALA A 177 -19.07 13.93 -9.03
N GLY A 178 -18.21 12.96 -8.73
CA GLY A 178 -17.32 12.98 -7.56
C GLY A 178 -15.96 13.64 -7.83
N SER A 179 -15.13 13.72 -6.78
CA SER A 179 -13.76 14.26 -6.82
C SER A 179 -12.72 13.25 -7.29
#